data_AF-A0A1F6CWF2-F1
#
_entry.id   AF-A0A1F6CWF2-F1
#
_cell.length_a   1.000
_cell.length_b   1.000
_cell.length_c   1.000
_cell.angle_alpha   90.00
_cell.angle_beta   90.00
_cell.angle_gamma   90.00
#
_symmetry.space_group_name_H-M   'P 1'
#
loop_
_entity.id
_entity.type
_entity.pdbx_description
1 polymer ?
#
loop_
_entity_poly.entity_id
_entity_poly.type
_entity_poly.pdbx_seq_one_letter_code
_entity_poly.pdbx_strand_id
1 'polypeptide(L)'
;MTFLSQHKLIAIVVAIIVASGVWYGLSAPPASPDLITTPATGATNLAGQDLVATLLTLRAVKLDGTIFNDPSFMALKDFSTEIVPEPVGRVNPFAPLQAGASASDNTTKSAQIFTPRD
;
A
#
# COMPACT_ATOMS: atom_id res chain seq x y z
N MET A 1 -16.55 -37.50 -57.48
CA MET A 1 -15.33 -36.70 -57.76
C MET A 1 -15.43 -35.82 -59.03
N THR A 2 -16.62 -35.54 -59.58
CA THR A 2 -16.77 -34.78 -60.84
C THR A 2 -17.12 -33.29 -60.66
N PHE A 3 -17.58 -32.90 -59.46
CA PHE A 3 -17.98 -31.52 -59.13
C PHE A 3 -16.81 -30.51 -59.25
N LEU A 4 -15.59 -30.93 -58.90
CA LEU A 4 -14.38 -30.09 -58.99
C LEU A 4 -13.98 -29.77 -60.44
N SER A 5 -14.27 -30.65 -61.40
CA SER A 5 -13.86 -30.50 -62.80
C SER A 5 -14.82 -29.66 -63.63
N GLN A 6 -16.08 -29.58 -63.21
CA GLN A 6 -17.13 -28.84 -63.92
C GLN A 6 -17.25 -27.39 -63.44
N HIS A 7 -16.93 -27.14 -62.16
CA HIS A 7 -16.98 -25.81 -61.54
C HIS A 7 -15.58 -25.28 -61.19
N LYS A 8 -14.60 -25.50 -62.09
CA LYS A 8 -13.19 -25.13 -61.87
C LYS A 8 -13.00 -23.68 -61.44
N LEU A 9 -13.78 -22.76 -62.01
CA LEU A 9 -13.71 -21.33 -61.67
C LEU A 9 -14.19 -21.08 -60.23
N ILE A 10 -15.33 -21.67 -59.84
CA ILE A 10 -15.87 -21.57 -58.48
C ILE A 10 -14.91 -22.20 -57.46
N ALA A 11 -14.31 -23.35 -57.80
CA ALA A 11 -13.31 -24.01 -56.95
C ALA A 11 -12.07 -23.13 -56.74
N ILE A 12 -11.58 -22.44 -57.78
CA ILE A 12 -10.46 -21.49 -57.69
C ILE A 12 -10.82 -20.29 -56.81
N VAL A 13 -12.01 -19.72 -56.98
CA VAL A 13 -12.47 -18.57 -56.17
C VAL A 13 -12.57 -18.95 -54.69
N VAL A 14 -13.13 -20.11 -54.37
CA VAL A 14 -13.21 -20.60 -52.98
C VAL A 14 -11.81 -20.83 -52.42
N ALA A 15 -10.89 -21.40 -53.19
CA ALA A 15 -9.51 -21.60 -52.76
C ALA A 15 -8.79 -20.27 -52.46
N ILE A 16 -9.02 -19.23 -53.28
CA ILE A 16 -8.46 -17.90 -53.06
C ILE A 16 -9.03 -17.26 -51.78
N ILE A 17 -10.35 -17.34 -51.56
CA ILE A 17 -10.99 -16.79 -50.35
C ILE A 17 -10.43 -17.45 -49.09
N VAL A 18 -10.28 -18.78 -49.10
CA VAL A 18 -9.70 -19.53 -47.96
C VAL A 18 -8.23 -19.14 -47.76
N ALA A 19 -7.44 -19.06 -48.83
CA ALA A 19 -6.04 -18.66 -48.74
C ALA A 19 -5.88 -17.22 -48.21
N SER A 20 -6.72 -16.28 -48.65
CA SER A 20 -6.73 -14.90 -48.16
C SER A 20 -7.15 -14.81 -46.69
N GLY A 21 -8.13 -15.60 -46.26
CA GLY A 21 -8.56 -15.65 -44.86
C GLY A 21 -7.46 -16.18 -43.93
N VAL A 22 -6.78 -17.25 -44.34
CA VAL A 22 -5.64 -17.81 -43.60
C VAL A 22 -4.47 -16.83 -43.57
N TRP A 23 -4.16 -16.19 -44.72
CA TRP A 23 -3.09 -15.20 -44.80
C TRP A 23 -3.37 -13.98 -43.91
N TYR A 24 -4.61 -13.50 -43.89
CA TYR A 24 -5.02 -12.37 -43.05
C TYR A 24 -4.95 -12.71 -41.55
N GLY A 25 -5.40 -13.90 -41.16
CA GLY A 25 -5.31 -14.37 -39.78
C GLY A 25 -3.88 -14.57 -39.28
N LEU A 26 -2.97 -14.95 -40.18
CA LEU A 26 -1.57 -15.20 -39.84
C LEU A 26 -0.67 -13.95 -39.99
N SER A 27 -1.10 -12.95 -40.74
CA SER A 27 -0.36 -11.68 -40.94
C SER A 27 -0.63 -10.65 -39.86
N ALA A 28 -1.37 -11.00 -38.79
CA ALA A 28 -1.53 -10.14 -37.63
C ALA A 28 -0.14 -9.77 -37.08
N PRO A 29 0.25 -8.48 -37.05
CA PRO A 29 1.52 -8.07 -36.48
C PRO A 29 1.57 -8.52 -35.01
N PRO A 30 2.71 -9.06 -34.53
CA PRO A 30 2.86 -9.28 -33.10
C PRO A 30 2.64 -7.93 -32.41
N ALA A 31 1.74 -7.90 -31.43
CA ALA A 31 1.52 -6.70 -30.62
C ALA A 31 2.88 -6.24 -30.08
N SER A 32 3.28 -5.03 -30.47
CA SER A 32 4.49 -4.40 -29.95
C SER A 32 4.46 -4.48 -28.43
N PRO A 33 5.48 -5.02 -27.74
CA PRO A 33 5.51 -4.98 -26.30
C PRO A 33 5.61 -3.50 -25.89
N ASP A 34 4.51 -2.97 -25.37
CA ASP A 34 4.47 -1.66 -24.77
C ASP A 34 5.47 -1.67 -23.60
N LEU A 35 6.52 -0.85 -23.71
CA LEU A 35 7.72 -0.94 -22.87
C LEU A 35 7.48 -0.51 -21.41
N ILE A 36 6.21 -0.27 -21.03
CA ILE A 36 5.77 0.06 -19.67
C ILE A 36 4.52 -0.75 -19.28
N THR A 37 4.44 -2.02 -19.66
CA THR A 37 3.58 -2.97 -18.94
C THR A 37 4.46 -3.94 -18.19
N THR A 38 4.44 -3.88 -16.86
CA THR A 38 4.88 -4.98 -15.99
C THR A 38 4.40 -6.27 -16.63
N PRO A 39 5.27 -7.27 -16.88
CA PRO A 39 4.80 -8.53 -17.44
C PRO A 39 3.75 -9.04 -16.46
N ALA A 40 2.50 -9.11 -16.92
CA ALA A 40 1.50 -9.98 -16.36
C ALA A 40 1.94 -11.42 -16.69
N THR A 41 3.07 -11.84 -16.12
CA THR A 41 3.32 -13.24 -15.83
C THR A 41 2.07 -13.72 -15.13
N GLY A 42 1.47 -14.83 -15.57
CA GLY A 42 0.19 -15.38 -15.12
C GLY A 42 0.10 -15.68 -13.61
N ALA A 43 0.19 -14.66 -12.78
CA ALA A 43 0.12 -14.64 -11.33
C ALA A 43 -1.08 -13.81 -10.83
N THR A 44 -1.87 -13.24 -11.75
CA THR A 44 -3.13 -12.54 -11.42
C THR A 44 -4.19 -13.46 -10.84
N ASN A 45 -4.13 -14.78 -11.11
CA ASN A 45 -5.04 -15.76 -10.50
C ASN A 45 -4.57 -16.27 -9.13
N LEU A 46 -3.26 -16.33 -8.86
CA LEU A 46 -2.74 -16.92 -7.63
C LEU A 46 -2.95 -16.01 -6.41
N ALA A 47 -2.70 -14.71 -6.56
CA ALA A 47 -2.93 -13.73 -5.49
C ALA A 47 -4.43 -13.54 -5.18
N GLY A 48 -5.28 -13.58 -6.20
CA GLY A 48 -6.74 -13.52 -6.02
C GLY A 48 -7.30 -14.75 -5.32
N GLN A 49 -6.78 -15.94 -5.64
CA GLN A 49 -7.23 -17.19 -5.02
C GLN A 49 -6.82 -17.31 -3.55
N ASP A 50 -5.62 -16.87 -3.19
CA ASP A 50 -5.16 -16.85 -1.79
C ASP A 50 -5.95 -15.85 -0.93
N LEU A 51 -6.26 -14.68 -1.49
CA LEU A 51 -7.13 -13.69 -0.84
C LEU A 51 -8.54 -14.26 -0.62
N VAL A 52 -9.13 -14.91 -1.63
CA VAL A 52 -10.46 -15.54 -1.52
C VAL A 52 -10.44 -16.68 -0.50
N ALA A 53 -9.39 -17.50 -0.46
CA ALA A 53 -9.22 -18.55 0.54
C ALA A 53 -9.09 -17.99 1.97
N THR A 54 -8.34 -16.90 2.13
CA THR A 54 -8.21 -16.20 3.41
C THR A 54 -9.54 -15.60 3.87
N LEU A 55 -10.29 -14.97 2.95
CA LEU A 55 -11.62 -14.42 3.25
C LEU A 55 -12.63 -15.51 3.61
N LEU A 56 -12.58 -16.66 2.94
CA LEU A 56 -13.44 -17.79 3.26
C LEU A 56 -13.11 -18.38 4.64
N THR A 57 -11.82 -18.43 4.98
CA THR A 57 -11.34 -18.85 6.30
C THR A 57 -11.81 -17.88 7.38
N LEU A 58 -11.61 -16.57 7.21
CA LEU A 58 -12.07 -15.55 8.16
C LEU A 58 -13.59 -15.52 8.32
N ARG A 59 -14.36 -15.78 7.25
CA ARG A 59 -15.83 -15.92 7.34
C ARG A 59 -16.25 -17.13 8.18
N ALA A 60 -15.50 -18.22 8.11
CA ALA A 60 -15.77 -19.43 8.87
C ALA A 60 -15.39 -19.29 10.36
N VAL A 61 -14.45 -18.40 10.69
CA VAL A 61 -14.11 -18.08 12.08
C VAL A 61 -15.20 -17.20 12.68
N LYS A 62 -16.14 -17.84 13.38
CA LYS A 62 -17.02 -17.13 14.33
C LYS A 62 -16.31 -17.11 15.68
N LEU A 63 -16.04 -15.92 16.21
CA LEU A 63 -15.66 -15.78 17.61
C LEU A 63 -16.90 -16.00 18.46
N ASP A 64 -17.02 -17.22 18.99
CA ASP A 64 -17.98 -17.53 20.04
C ASP A 64 -17.34 -17.17 21.39
N GLY A 65 -18.06 -16.45 22.24
CA GLY A 65 -17.58 -15.96 23.53
C GLY A 65 -17.36 -17.05 24.58
N THR A 66 -17.54 -18.33 24.22
CA THR A 66 -17.42 -19.48 25.10
C THR A 66 -16.03 -19.67 25.69
N ILE A 67 -14.98 -19.16 25.05
CA ILE A 67 -13.61 -19.05 25.62
C ILE A 67 -13.61 -18.32 26.97
N PHE A 68 -14.48 -17.33 27.18
CA PHE A 68 -14.56 -16.57 28.43
C PHE A 68 -15.22 -17.36 29.58
N ASN A 69 -15.89 -18.47 29.27
CA ASN A 69 -16.47 -19.38 30.26
C ASN A 69 -15.53 -20.54 30.62
N ASP A 70 -14.38 -20.67 29.95
CA ASP A 70 -13.41 -21.70 30.27
C ASP A 70 -12.79 -21.45 31.65
N PRO A 71 -12.72 -22.45 32.55
CA PRO A 71 -12.13 -22.29 33.87
C PRO A 71 -10.68 -21.78 33.85
N SER A 72 -9.93 -22.11 32.79
CA SER A 72 -8.56 -21.62 32.58
C SER A 72 -8.55 -20.13 32.28
N PHE A 73 -9.51 -19.64 31.47
CA PHE A 73 -9.67 -18.21 31.21
C PHE A 73 -10.09 -17.45 32.48
N MET A 74 -11.00 -18.02 33.28
CA MET A 74 -11.42 -17.41 34.55
C MET A 74 -10.31 -17.39 35.62
N ALA A 75 -9.31 -18.27 35.49
CA ALA A 75 -8.16 -18.31 36.39
C ALA A 75 -7.07 -17.28 36.04
N LEU A 76 -7.16 -16.59 34.89
CA LEU A 76 -6.19 -15.55 34.53
C LEU A 76 -6.30 -14.38 35.50
N LYS A 77 -5.16 -14.05 36.12
CA LYS A 77 -5.02 -12.90 36.99
C LYS A 77 -4.46 -11.73 36.19
N ASP A 78 -5.02 -10.54 36.39
CA ASP A 78 -4.44 -9.32 35.86
C ASP A 78 -3.12 -9.00 36.60
N PHE A 79 -2.06 -8.73 35.84
CA PHE A 79 -0.72 -8.36 36.32
C PHE A 79 -0.38 -6.91 35.99
N SER A 80 -1.36 -6.12 35.60
CA SER A 80 -1.17 -4.69 35.34
C SER A 80 -0.72 -3.99 36.62
N THR A 81 0.37 -3.23 36.50
CA THR A 81 0.85 -2.33 37.55
C THR A 81 0.34 -0.94 37.27
N GLU A 82 -0.25 -0.29 38.27
CA GLU A 82 -0.65 1.12 38.17
C GLU A 82 0.61 1.98 37.94
N ILE A 83 0.60 2.74 36.84
CA ILE A 83 1.69 3.67 36.54
C ILE A 83 1.37 4.99 37.24
N VAL A 84 2.18 5.34 38.24
CA VAL A 84 2.10 6.67 38.86
C VAL A 84 2.53 7.72 37.83
N PRO A 85 1.72 8.76 37.57
CA PRO A 85 2.11 9.83 36.67
C PRO A 85 3.39 10.51 37.17
N GLU A 86 4.44 10.50 36.35
CA GLU A 86 5.66 11.24 36.63
C GLU A 86 5.46 12.74 36.33
N PRO A 87 6.06 13.64 37.11
CA PRO A 87 6.01 15.07 36.81
C PRO A 87 6.63 15.36 35.45
N VAL A 88 6.09 16.36 34.74
CA VAL A 88 6.63 16.81 33.46
C VAL A 88 8.13 17.10 33.58
N GLY A 89 8.92 16.59 32.63
CA GLY A 89 10.37 16.74 32.63
C GLY A 89 10.82 18.21 32.59
N ARG A 90 12.13 18.41 32.75
CA ARG A 90 12.73 19.75 32.64
C ARG A 90 12.48 20.35 31.25
N VAL A 91 12.26 21.67 31.21
CA VAL A 91 12.28 22.44 29.95
C VAL A 91 13.58 22.14 29.20
N ASN A 92 13.47 21.87 27.90
CA ASN A 92 14.59 21.53 27.04
C ASN A 92 15.65 22.65 27.07
N PRO A 93 16.86 22.41 27.62
CA PRO A 93 17.91 23.43 27.72
C PRO A 93 18.56 23.75 26.36
N PHE A 94 18.23 22.98 25.32
CA PHE A 94 18.66 23.20 23.93
C PHE A 94 17.51 23.71 23.04
N ALA A 95 16.36 24.09 23.62
CA ALA A 95 15.30 24.72 22.84
C ALA A 95 15.85 26.01 22.21
N PRO A 96 15.61 26.26 20.90
CA PRO A 96 16.00 27.50 20.27
C PRO A 96 15.45 28.68 21.07
N LEU A 97 16.32 29.62 21.44
CA LEU A 97 15.87 30.90 21.96
C LEU A 97 14.91 31.47 20.93
N GLN A 98 13.67 31.77 21.32
CA GLN A 98 12.71 32.38 20.42
C GLN A 98 13.39 33.62 19.82
N ALA A 99 13.67 33.56 18.51
CA ALA A 99 14.20 34.67 17.74
C ALA A 99 13.09 35.73 17.66
N GLY A 100 12.97 36.52 18.73
CA GLY A 100 11.83 37.41 18.92
C GLY A 100 11.56 37.81 20.37
N ALA A 101 12.58 37.85 21.25
CA ALA A 101 12.49 38.77 22.37
C ALA A 101 12.99 40.13 21.86
N SER A 102 12.05 40.92 21.34
CA SER A 102 12.24 42.35 21.17
C SER A 102 12.89 42.89 22.44
N ALA A 103 14.03 43.57 22.28
CA ALA A 103 14.63 44.37 23.34
C ALA A 103 13.54 45.31 23.88
N SER A 104 13.02 44.99 25.07
CA SER A 104 12.23 45.93 25.82
C SER A 104 13.23 46.91 26.42
N ASP A 105 13.47 47.99 25.69
CA ASP A 105 14.05 49.22 26.22
C ASP A 105 13.26 49.66 27.45
N ASN A 106 13.79 49.35 28.63
CA ASN A 106 13.46 50.06 29.86
C ASN A 106 14.74 50.70 30.38
N THR A 107 15.00 51.89 29.84
CA THR A 107 15.74 52.92 30.57
C THR A 107 15.07 53.10 31.93
N THR A 108 15.81 52.95 33.03
CA THR A 108 16.00 53.98 34.06
C THR A 108 16.84 53.43 35.22
N LYS A 109 17.86 54.21 35.59
CA LYS A 109 18.63 54.19 36.84
C LYS A 109 19.86 53.27 36.87
N SER A 110 20.93 53.80 36.28
CA SER A 110 22.30 53.66 36.74
C SER A 110 22.38 53.63 38.28
N ALA A 111 22.54 52.42 38.83
CA ALA A 111 23.01 52.24 40.19
C ALA A 111 24.49 52.68 40.23
N GLN A 112 24.71 53.88 40.76
CA GLN A 112 26.02 54.41 41.14
C GLN A 112 26.70 53.42 42.09
N ILE A 113 27.76 52.75 41.62
CA ILE A 113 28.51 51.76 42.38
C ILE A 113 29.99 52.17 42.35
N PHE A 114 30.41 52.74 43.48
CA PHE A 114 31.76 53.05 43.97
C PHE A 114 32.50 54.30 43.45
N THR A 115 32.55 55.33 44.32
CA THR A 115 33.68 56.25 44.44
C THR A 115 34.78 55.62 45.31
N PRO A 116 36.07 55.70 44.94
CA PRO A 116 37.16 55.34 45.84
C PRO A 116 37.37 56.46 46.87
N ARG A 117 37.60 56.09 48.13
CA ARG A 117 37.97 57.02 49.19
C ARG A 117 39.33 56.62 49.77
N ASP A 118 40.21 57.63 49.77
CA ASP A 118 41.53 57.85 50.40
C ASP A 118 42.68 56.90 50.03
#